data_AF-A0A7J9GCZ9-F1
#
_entry.id   AF-A0A7J9GCZ9-F1
#
_cell.length_a   1.000
_cell.length_b   1.000
_cell.length_c   1.000
_cell.angle_alpha   90.00
_cell.angle_beta   90.00
_cell.angle_gamma   90.00
#
_symmetry.space_group_name_H-M   'P 1'
#
loop_
_entity.id
_entity.type
_entity.pdbx_description
1 polymer ?
#
loop_
_entity_poly.entity_id
_entity_poly.type
_entity_poly.pdbx_seq_one_letter_code
_entity_poly.pdbx_strand_id
1 'polypeptide(L)'
;QGKKQGSDVPKGCLAIKVGSEGEEQQRFVVPVIYFNHPLFMQLLKEAEEEYGFDQKGTITIPCNVQEFRNVRGLIDRENSLHHHHHHHYVWCFRV
;
A
#
# COMPACT_ATOMS: atom_id res chain seq x y z
N GLN A 1 -14.37 18.28 -19.24
CA GLN A 1 -14.63 18.20 -17.79
C GLN A 1 -14.55 16.75 -17.33
N GLY A 2 -13.68 16.47 -16.35
CA GLY A 2 -13.73 15.37 -15.37
C GLY A 2 -13.86 13.92 -15.87
N LYS A 3 -12.74 13.21 -16.02
CA LYS A 3 -12.77 11.74 -16.11
C LYS A 3 -13.16 11.18 -14.74
N LYS A 4 -14.41 10.72 -14.62
CA LYS A 4 -14.87 9.87 -13.53
C LYS A 4 -14.12 8.54 -13.63
N GLN A 5 -13.08 8.35 -12.83
CA GLN A 5 -12.49 7.02 -12.64
C GLN A 5 -12.90 6.52 -11.26
N GLY A 6 -14.20 6.27 -11.13
CA GLY A 6 -14.72 5.39 -10.08
C GLY A 6 -14.31 3.96 -10.42
N SER A 7 -13.03 3.63 -10.25
CA SER A 7 -12.69 2.26 -9.88
C SER A 7 -13.05 2.19 -8.41
N ASP A 8 -14.13 1.50 -8.09
CA ASP A 8 -14.67 1.32 -6.74
C ASP A 8 -13.60 0.63 -5.87
N VAL A 9 -12.64 1.41 -5.36
CA VAL A 9 -11.66 0.92 -4.41
C VAL A 9 -12.47 0.71 -3.14
N PRO A 10 -12.52 -0.54 -2.61
CA PRO A 10 -13.31 -0.81 -1.44
C PRO A 10 -12.84 0.06 -0.28
N LYS A 11 -13.77 0.45 0.60
CA LYS A 11 -13.45 1.24 1.78
C LYS A 11 -12.36 0.55 2.59
N GLY A 12 -11.35 1.31 3.00
CA GLY A 12 -10.19 0.77 3.71
C GLY A 12 -9.12 0.18 2.79
N CYS A 13 -9.19 0.40 1.47
CA CYS A 13 -8.12 0.10 0.53
C CYS A 13 -7.66 1.35 -0.23
N LEU A 14 -6.44 1.28 -0.78
CA LEU A 14 -5.84 2.30 -1.62
C LEU A 14 -5.28 1.65 -2.88
N ALA A 15 -5.42 2.34 -4.01
CA ALA A 15 -4.74 1.97 -5.24
C ALA A 15 -3.34 2.58 -5.26
N ILE A 16 -2.33 1.77 -5.59
CA ILE A 16 -0.93 2.18 -5.75
C ILE A 16 -0.39 1.65 -7.09
N LYS A 17 0.69 2.25 -7.58
CA LYS A 17 1.50 1.74 -8.69
C LYS A 17 2.80 1.18 -8.14
N VAL A 18 3.30 0.11 -8.74
CA VAL A 18 4.56 -0.52 -8.37
C VAL A 18 5.41 -0.67 -9.63
N GLY A 19 6.63 -0.18 -9.57
CA GLY A 19 7.60 -0.19 -10.66
C GLY A 19 8.36 1.14 -10.71
N SER A 20 9.62 1.08 -11.13
CA SER A 20 10.52 2.23 -11.22
C SER A 20 10.19 3.12 -12.42
N GLU A 21 10.71 4.35 -12.43
CA GLU A 21 10.60 5.23 -13.59
C GLU A 21 11.28 4.60 -14.83
N GLY A 22 10.55 4.52 -15.94
CA GLY A 22 11.03 3.89 -17.17
C GLY A 22 10.79 2.38 -17.30
N GLU A 23 10.23 1.73 -16.27
CA GLU A 23 9.80 0.33 -16.32
C GLU A 23 8.27 0.18 -16.42
N GLU A 24 7.79 -1.04 -16.72
CA GLU A 24 6.35 -1.32 -16.71
C GLU A 24 5.79 -1.25 -15.28
N GLN A 25 4.94 -0.24 -15.04
CA GLN A 25 4.28 -0.05 -13.75
C GLN A 25 3.00 -0.86 -13.66
N GLN A 26 2.84 -1.64 -12.58
CA GLN A 26 1.63 -2.40 -12.33
C GLN A 26 0.79 -1.78 -11.20
N ARG A 27 -0.53 -1.71 -11.40
CA ARG A 27 -1.46 -1.18 -10.41
C ARG A 27 -1.88 -2.27 -9.41
N PHE A 28 -1.82 -1.94 -8.13
CA PHE A 28 -2.26 -2.81 -7.04
C PHE A 28 -3.28 -2.09 -6.17
N VAL A 29 -4.18 -2.85 -5.54
CA VAL A 29 -5.06 -2.37 -4.49
C VAL A 29 -4.62 -3.04 -3.20
N VAL A 30 -4.26 -2.23 -2.20
CA VAL A 30 -3.80 -2.70 -0.89
C VAL A 30 -4.68 -2.15 0.23
N PRO A 31 -4.94 -2.93 1.28
CA PRO A 31 -5.57 -2.42 2.49
C PRO A 31 -4.75 -1.28 3.11
N VAL A 32 -5.42 -0.25 3.64
CA VAL A 32 -4.75 0.87 4.33
C VAL A 32 -4.00 0.41 5.59
N ILE A 33 -4.37 -0.74 6.18
CA ILE A 33 -3.65 -1.31 7.31
C ILE A 33 -2.20 -1.69 6.97
N TYR A 34 -1.86 -1.87 5.68
CA TYR A 34 -0.48 -2.16 5.27
C TYR A 34 0.44 -0.98 5.57
N PHE A 35 -0.08 0.26 5.57
CA PHE A 35 0.69 1.47 5.86
C PHE A 35 1.27 1.50 7.26
N ASN A 36 0.72 0.71 8.20
CA ASN A 36 1.27 0.59 9.55
C ASN A 36 2.36 -0.48 9.66
N HIS A 37 2.58 -1.28 8.61
CA HIS A 37 3.57 -2.35 8.63
C HIS A 37 4.97 -1.79 8.27
N PRO A 38 6.03 -2.11 9.04
CA PRO A 38 7.37 -1.55 8.83
C PRO A 38 7.90 -1.82 7.42
N LEU A 39 7.66 -3.01 6.85
CA LEU A 39 8.06 -3.33 5.48
C LEU A 39 7.39 -2.42 4.43
N PHE A 40 6.13 -2.05 4.63
CA PHE A 40 5.44 -1.16 3.70
C PHE A 40 5.86 0.30 3.90
N MET A 41 6.12 0.70 5.15
CA MET A 41 6.69 2.01 5.48
C MET A 41 8.04 2.23 4.81
N GLN A 42 8.89 1.19 4.74
CA GLN A 42 10.16 1.28 4.02
C GLN A 42 9.95 1.56 2.53
N LEU A 43 9.04 0.84 1.89
CA LEU A 43 8.68 1.07 0.48
C LEU A 43 8.15 2.48 0.22
N LEU A 44 7.37 3.02 1.15
CA LEU A 44 6.85 4.39 1.07
C LEU A 44 7.96 5.43 1.24
N LYS A 45 8.94 5.17 2.11
CA LYS A 45 10.09 6.04 2.29
C LYS A 45 10.94 6.09 1.01
N GLU A 46 11.19 4.94 0.38
CA GLU A 46 11.88 4.90 -0.91
C GLU A 46 11.13 5.68 -1.98
N ALA A 47 9.79 5.57 -2.00
CA ALA A 47 8.95 6.37 -2.89
C ALA A 47 9.04 7.88 -2.62
N GLU A 48 9.07 8.29 -1.34
CA GLU A 48 9.26 9.67 -0.93
C GLU A 48 10.63 10.21 -1.35
N GLU A 49 11.69 9.43 -1.18
CA GLU A 49 13.05 9.83 -1.55
C GLU A 49 13.20 10.00 -3.07
N GLU A 50 12.56 9.15 -3.88
CA GLU A 50 12.67 9.21 -5.35
C GLU A 50 11.72 10.25 -5.98
N TYR A 51 10.47 10.32 -5.52
CA TYR A 51 9.43 11.14 -6.18
C TYR A 51 8.96 12.33 -5.35
N GLY A 52 9.34 12.41 -4.07
CA GLY A 52 8.83 13.40 -3.13
C GLY A 52 7.34 13.22 -2.79
N PHE A 53 6.79 14.20 -2.10
CA PHE A 53 5.38 14.20 -1.67
C PHE A 53 4.40 14.77 -2.71
N ASP A 54 4.88 15.37 -3.81
CA ASP A 54 4.03 15.99 -4.84
C ASP A 54 3.49 14.95 -5.86
N GLN A 55 3.30 13.70 -5.44
CA GLN A 55 2.70 12.68 -6.29
C GLN A 55 1.19 12.94 -6.45
N LYS A 56 0.77 13.30 -7.67
CA LYS A 56 -0.66 13.57 -7.95
C LYS A 56 -1.46 12.28 -8.12
N GLY A 57 -2.20 11.92 -7.08
CA GLY A 57 -3.37 11.04 -7.14
C GLY A 57 -3.14 9.55 -6.87
N THR A 58 -2.00 8.97 -7.20
CA THR A 58 -1.68 7.56 -6.90
C THR A 58 -0.25 7.45 -6.45
N ILE A 59 -0.03 6.74 -5.34
CA ILE A 59 1.33 6.51 -4.82
C ILE A 59 2.05 5.55 -5.75
N THR A 60 3.24 5.93 -6.21
CA THR A 60 4.14 5.07 -6.98
C THR A 60 5.22 4.55 -6.05
N ILE A 61 5.34 3.22 -5.95
CA ILE A 61 6.37 2.53 -5.19
C ILE A 61 7.52 2.15 -6.14
N PRO A 62 8.74 2.68 -5.96
CA PRO A 62 9.92 2.39 -6.78
C PRO A 62 10.53 1.06 -6.36
N CYS A 63 9.77 -0.02 -6.56
CA CYS A 63 10.18 -1.36 -6.20
C CYS A 63 9.82 -2.31 -7.33
N ASN A 64 10.61 -3.36 -7.49
CA ASN A 64 10.29 -4.41 -8.44
C ASN A 64 8.94 -5.06 -8.06
N VAL A 65 8.11 -5.33 -9.07
CA VAL A 65 6.78 -5.95 -8.89
C VAL A 65 6.86 -7.27 -8.12
N GLN A 66 7.92 -8.06 -8.32
CA GLN A 66 8.11 -9.34 -7.63
C GLN A 66 8.46 -9.16 -6.15
N GLU A 67 9.30 -8.18 -5.83
CA GLU A 67 9.65 -7.82 -4.44
C GLU A 67 8.41 -7.31 -3.69
N PHE A 68 7.63 -6.45 -4.32
CA PHE A 68 6.36 -5.99 -3.76
C PHE A 68 5.39 -7.13 -3.48
N ARG A 69 5.29 -8.13 -4.37
CA ARG A 69 4.47 -9.32 -4.15
C ARG A 69 4.95 -10.13 -2.95
N ASN A 70 6.27 -10.23 -2.76
CA ASN A 70 6.85 -10.91 -1.60
C ASN A 70 6.52 -10.16 -0.30
N VAL A 71 6.75 -8.84 -0.25
CA VAL A 71 6.40 -7.99 0.89
C VAL A 71 4.91 -8.09 1.21
N ARG A 72 4.04 -7.99 0.21
CA ARG A 72 2.60 -8.20 0.37
C ARG A 72 2.28 -9.56 0.99
N GLY A 73 2.94 -10.62 0.53
CA GLY A 73 2.77 -11.97 1.08
C GLY A 73 3.22 -12.10 2.53
N LEU A 74 4.27 -11.38 2.94
CA LEU A 74 4.72 -11.34 4.34
C LEU A 74 3.72 -10.60 5.23
N ILE A 75 3.27 -9.42 4.80
CA ILE A 75 2.28 -8.61 5.52
C ILE A 75 0.96 -9.37 5.69
N ASP A 76 0.51 -10.08 4.65
CA ASP A 76 -0.74 -10.85 4.67
C ASP A 76 -0.68 -12.00 5.70
N ARG A 77 0.46 -12.69 5.79
CA ARG A 77 0.68 -13.75 6.80
C ARG A 77 0.67 -13.19 8.22
N GLU A 78 1.28 -12.03 8.45
CA GLU A 78 1.30 -11.39 9.76
C GLU A 78 -0.08 -10.87 10.17
N ASN A 79 -0.84 -10.28 9.24
CA ASN A 79 -2.22 -9.84 9.49
C ASN A 79 -3.20 -11.00 9.75
N SER A 80 -2.93 -12.18 9.19
CA SER A 80 -3.77 -13.37 9.40
C SER A 80 -3.68 -13.91 10.83
N LEU A 81 -2.55 -13.72 11.52
CA LEU A 81 -2.35 -14.17 12.91
C LEU A 81 -3.10 -13.31 13.93
N HIS A 82 -3.43 -12.07 13.57
CA HIS A 82 -4.13 -11.14 14.46
C HIS A 82 -5.64 -11.40 14.53
N HIS A 83 -6.25 -12.01 13.50
CA HIS A 83 -7.70 -12.21 13.44
C HIS A 83 -8.28 -13.17 14.50
N HIS A 84 -7.49 -14.10 15.03
CA HIS A 84 -7.96 -14.98 16.11
C HIS A 84 -7.92 -14.33 17.49
N HIS A 85 -7.23 -13.19 17.63
CA HIS A 85 -7.13 -12.41 18.88
C HIS A 85 -7.85 -11.04 18.78
N HIS A 86 -8.51 -10.76 17.65
CA HIS A 86 -9.11 -9.45 17.36
C HIS A 86 -10.59 -9.32 17.78
N HIS A 87 -11.09 -10.19 18.67
CA HIS A 87 -12.26 -9.80 19.47
C HIS A 87 -11.86 -8.96 20.70
N HIS A 88 -10.55 -8.75 20.95
CA HIS A 88 -10.10 -8.05 22.16
C HIS A 88 -9.08 -6.90 21.97
N TYR A 89 -8.41 -6.77 20.82
CA TYR A 89 -7.46 -5.67 20.57
C TYR A 89 -8.01 -4.63 19.59
N VAL A 90 -9.07 -3.98 20.04
CA VAL A 90 -9.49 -2.60 19.76
C VAL A 90 -8.38 -1.73 19.13
N TRP A 91 -8.68 -1.18 17.94
CA TRP A 91 -8.26 0.15 17.47
C TRP A 91 -7.06 0.81 18.18
N CYS A 92 -5.84 0.57 17.69
CA CYS A 92 -4.73 1.51 17.86
C CYS A 92 -4.80 2.65 16.82
N PHE A 93 -5.98 3.22 16.63
CA PHE A 93 -6.18 4.56 16.08
C PHE A 93 -6.99 5.35 17.12
N ARG A 94 -6.29 5.89 18.12
CA ARG A 94 -6.80 6.91 19.02
C ARG A 94 -5.97 8.17 18.80
N VAL A 95 -6.54 9.11 18.05
CA VAL A 95 -6.19 10.54 18.14
C VAL A 95 -7.07 11.20 19.19
#